data_AF-A0A534J2V8-F1
#
_entry.id   AF-A0A534J2V8-F1
#
_cell.length_a   1.000
_cell.length_b   1.000
_cell.length_c   1.000
_cell.angle_alpha   90.00
_cell.angle_beta   90.00
_cell.angle_gamma   90.00
#
_symmetry.space_group_name_H-M   'P 1'
#
loop_
_entity.id
_entity.type
_entity.pdbx_description
1 polymer ?
#
loop_
_entity_poly.entity_id
_entity_poly.type
_entity_poly.pdbx_seq_one_letter_code
_entity_poly.pdbx_strand_id
1 'polypeptide(L)'
;MGRSLKIGITGLPGAGKTYALLKVIEMLEADGMKVGGMITEPIVKKNRREGFYVMNWATKEQRVFASKDIESKVMVGRFGVDVMALEEVGVRALKHATENTDVIVIDEVGKMEVESPNFIAAVKEALDADKPLI
;
A
#
# COMPACT_ATOMS: atom_id res chain seq x y z
N MET A 1 -3.39 -28.78 3.73
CA MET A 1 -2.53 -27.57 3.86
C MET A 1 -3.43 -26.45 4.33
N GLY A 2 -3.12 -25.84 5.47
CA GLY A 2 -3.93 -24.75 6.02
C GLY A 2 -3.78 -23.52 5.14
N ARG A 3 -4.90 -22.85 4.82
CA ARG A 3 -4.88 -21.60 4.06
C ARG A 3 -4.11 -20.55 4.87
N SER A 4 -3.09 -19.93 4.27
CA SER A 4 -2.38 -18.80 4.88
C SER A 4 -3.34 -17.68 5.31
N LEU A 5 -3.06 -17.08 6.47
CA LEU A 5 -3.92 -16.08 7.11
C LEU A 5 -4.01 -14.80 6.26
N LYS A 6 -5.22 -14.32 6.00
CA LYS A 6 -5.48 -13.07 5.28
C LYS A 6 -6.35 -12.18 6.17
N ILE A 7 -5.84 -11.03 6.59
CA ILE A 7 -6.51 -10.10 7.49
C ILE A 7 -6.87 -8.85 6.70
N GLY A 8 -8.10 -8.35 6.84
CA GLY A 8 -8.50 -7.06 6.29
C GLY A 8 -8.82 -6.08 7.42
N ILE A 9 -8.18 -4.92 7.42
CA ILE A 9 -8.47 -3.84 8.38
C ILE A 9 -9.42 -2.84 7.71
N THR A 10 -10.66 -2.77 8.19
CA THR A 10 -11.67 -1.84 7.69
C THR A 10 -12.08 -0.81 8.75
N GLY A 11 -12.58 0.32 8.29
CA GLY A 11 -12.98 1.43 9.15
C GLY A 11 -13.02 2.75 8.39
N LEU A 12 -13.66 3.75 9.00
CA LEU A 12 -13.81 5.07 8.40
C LEU A 12 -12.45 5.72 8.09
N PRO A 13 -12.38 6.65 7.12
CA PRO A 13 -11.18 7.45 6.89
C PRO A 13 -10.74 8.15 8.19
N GLY A 14 -9.45 8.02 8.53
CA GLY A 14 -8.91 8.61 9.76
C GLY A 14 -9.10 7.77 11.03
N ALA A 15 -9.67 6.55 10.94
CA ALA A 15 -9.84 5.66 12.10
C ALA A 15 -8.53 5.07 12.67
N GLY A 16 -7.36 5.44 12.14
CA GLY A 16 -6.07 4.94 12.61
C GLY A 16 -5.62 3.60 12.02
N LYS A 17 -6.20 3.16 10.89
CA LYS A 17 -5.88 1.87 10.25
C LYS A 17 -4.41 1.73 9.89
N THR A 18 -3.85 2.69 9.15
CA THR A 18 -2.41 2.75 8.82
C THR A 18 -1.55 2.70 10.08
N TYR A 19 -1.92 3.43 11.13
CA TYR A 19 -1.19 3.41 12.40
C TYR A 19 -1.22 2.03 13.06
N ALA A 20 -2.39 1.38 13.09
CA ALA A 20 -2.51 0.03 13.62
C ALA A 20 -1.68 -0.98 12.80
N LEU A 21 -1.71 -0.89 11.46
CA LEU A 21 -0.89 -1.72 10.59
C LEU A 21 0.61 -1.52 10.88
N LEU A 22 1.07 -0.27 10.97
CA LEU A 22 2.48 0.03 11.29
C LEU A 22 2.90 -0.59 12.63
N LYS A 23 2.04 -0.58 13.65
CA LYS A 23 2.30 -1.26 14.92
C LYS A 23 2.38 -2.78 14.80
N VAL A 24 1.54 -3.39 13.96
CA VAL A 24 1.65 -4.82 13.68
C VAL A 24 2.96 -5.13 12.95
N ILE A 25 3.36 -4.30 11.99
CA ILE A 25 4.64 -4.45 11.29
C ILE A 25 5.81 -4.38 12.27
N GLU A 26 5.84 -3.38 13.15
CA GLU A 26 6.87 -3.24 14.19
C GLU A 26 6.99 -4.51 15.06
N MET A 27 5.86 -5.10 15.45
CA MET A 27 5.83 -6.33 16.26
C MET A 27 6.35 -7.55 15.47
N LEU A 28 5.93 -7.71 14.22
CA LEU A 28 6.37 -8.81 13.36
C LEU A 28 7.87 -8.75 13.08
N GLU A 29 8.40 -7.55 12.79
CA GLU A 29 9.82 -7.35 12.57
C GLU A 29 10.63 -7.57 13.86
N ALA A 30 10.10 -7.19 15.02
CA ALA A 30 10.73 -7.49 16.32
C ALA A 30 10.80 -9.00 16.62
N ASP A 31 9.85 -9.78 16.10
CA ASP A 31 9.85 -11.25 16.16
C ASP A 31 10.73 -11.90 15.08
N GLY A 32 11.46 -11.10 14.27
CA GLY A 32 12.40 -11.57 13.27
C GLY A 32 11.78 -11.92 11.90
N MET A 33 10.50 -11.61 11.70
CA MET A 33 9.83 -11.82 10.41
C MET A 33 10.25 -10.75 9.40
N LYS A 34 10.47 -11.16 8.15
CA LYS A 34 10.70 -10.23 7.05
C LYS A 34 9.35 -9.75 6.52
N VAL A 35 9.05 -8.47 6.72
CA VAL A 35 7.83 -7.83 6.21
C VAL A 35 8.13 -7.05 4.93
N GLY A 36 7.21 -7.08 3.97
CA GLY A 36 7.27 -6.17 2.83
C GLY A 36 5.93 -5.99 2.14
N GLY A 37 5.92 -5.13 1.14
CA GLY A 37 4.71 -4.67 0.48
C GLY A 37 4.71 -3.14 0.45
N MET A 38 3.53 -2.54 0.45
CA MET A 38 3.42 -1.08 0.31
C MET A 38 2.54 -0.43 1.37
N ILE A 39 2.91 0.81 1.69
CA ILE A 39 2.17 1.70 2.58
C ILE A 39 1.85 3.00 1.83
N THR A 40 0.70 3.59 2.14
CA THR A 40 0.33 4.93 1.68
C THR A 40 0.39 5.92 2.82
N GLU A 41 1.02 7.07 2.59
CA GLU A 41 1.17 8.10 3.62
C GLU A 41 0.54 9.41 3.15
N PRO A 42 -0.35 10.04 3.93
CA PRO A 42 -0.96 11.30 3.53
C PRO A 42 0.05 12.45 3.55
N ILE A 43 0.06 13.24 2.48
CA ILE A 43 0.81 14.50 2.42
C ILE A 43 -0.04 15.58 3.08
N VAL A 44 0.41 16.09 4.23
CA VAL A 44 -0.30 17.14 4.97
C VAL A 44 0.51 18.44 4.93
N LYS A 45 -0.08 19.50 4.35
CA LYS A 45 0.48 20.87 4.40
C LYS A 45 -0.56 21.80 5.02
N LYS A 46 -0.16 22.64 5.99
CA LYS A 46 -1.05 23.61 6.67
C LYS A 46 -2.37 22.97 7.17
N ASN A 47 -2.28 21.81 7.82
CA ASN A 47 -3.42 21.01 8.32
C ASN A 47 -4.43 20.58 7.24
N ARG A 48 -4.03 20.54 5.97
CA ARG A 48 -4.85 20.05 4.86
C ARG A 48 -4.13 18.91 4.15
N ARG A 49 -4.91 17.88 3.78
CA ARG A 49 -4.41 16.78 2.95
C ARG A 49 -4.24 17.26 1.51
N GLU A 50 -3.00 17.31 1.06
CA GLU A 50 -2.61 17.78 -0.27
C GLU A 50 -2.33 16.63 -1.25
N GLY A 51 -2.14 15.40 -0.74
CA GLY A 51 -1.92 14.24 -1.58
C GLY A 51 -1.58 13.00 -0.76
N PHE A 52 -0.98 12.01 -1.42
CA PHE A 52 -0.56 10.75 -0.84
C PHE A 52 0.76 10.29 -1.48
N TYR A 53 1.66 9.82 -0.63
CA TYR A 53 2.80 9.02 -1.03
C TYR A 53 2.39 7.55 -1.13
N VAL A 54 3.02 6.84 -2.04
CA VAL A 54 3.15 5.39 -2.01
C VAL A 54 4.60 5.08 -1.63
N MET A 55 4.79 4.13 -0.72
CA MET A 55 6.10 3.72 -0.23
C MET A 55 6.26 2.21 -0.34
N ASN A 56 7.40 1.76 -0.86
CA ASN A 56 7.85 0.39 -0.76
C ASN A 56 8.41 0.16 0.65
N TRP A 57 7.81 -0.75 1.41
CA TRP A 57 8.19 -0.97 2.80
C TRP A 57 9.62 -1.52 2.95
N ALA A 58 10.07 -2.36 2.01
CA ALA A 58 11.38 -3.01 2.11
C ALA A 58 12.53 -2.04 1.79
N THR A 59 12.37 -1.20 0.77
CA THR A 59 13.42 -0.28 0.31
C THR A 59 13.29 1.13 0.88
N LYS A 60 12.12 1.46 1.43
CA LYS A 60 11.71 2.83 1.81
C LYS A 60 11.70 3.81 0.63
N GLU A 61 11.72 3.32 -0.60
CA GLU A 61 11.49 4.14 -1.79
C GLU A 61 10.07 4.69 -1.74
N GLN A 62 9.92 5.99 -2.01
CA GLN A 62 8.64 6.70 -1.96
C GLN A 62 8.44 7.62 -3.17
N ARG A 63 7.19 7.72 -3.62
CA ARG A 63 6.76 8.64 -4.69
C ARG A 63 5.40 9.24 -4.35
N VAL A 64 5.15 10.47 -4.79
CA VAL A 64 3.79 11.03 -4.77
C VAL A 64 3.01 10.34 -5.89
N PHE A 65 1.94 9.61 -5.56
CA PHE A 65 1.09 8.98 -6.57
C PHE A 65 -0.28 9.66 -6.71
N ALA A 66 -0.67 10.49 -5.74
CA ALA A 66 -1.89 11.27 -5.82
C ALA A 66 -1.68 12.65 -5.19
N SER A 67 -2.06 13.72 -5.89
CA SER A 67 -1.93 15.10 -5.41
C SER A 67 -2.87 16.04 -6.15
N LYS A 68 -3.19 17.18 -5.55
CA LYS A 68 -3.93 18.26 -6.25
C LYS A 68 -3.10 18.93 -7.35
N ASP A 69 -1.78 18.84 -7.24
CA ASP A 69 -0.83 19.46 -8.17
C ASP A 69 -0.51 18.54 -9.36
N ILE A 70 -1.04 17.31 -9.38
CA ILE A 70 -0.88 16.38 -10.50
C ILE A 70 -1.98 16.65 -11.52
N GLU A 71 -1.58 17.06 -12.72
CA GLU A 71 -2.46 17.07 -13.89
C GLU A 71 -2.53 15.65 -14.47
N SER A 72 -3.67 14.99 -14.29
CA SER A 72 -3.88 13.62 -14.78
C SER A 72 -5.26 13.47 -15.39
N LYS A 73 -5.38 12.53 -16.34
CA LYS A 73 -6.68 12.09 -16.85
C LYS A 73 -7.45 11.25 -15.82
N VAL A 74 -6.75 10.67 -14.86
CA VAL A 74 -7.31 9.88 -13.77
C VAL A 74 -7.45 10.78 -12.55
N MET A 75 -8.70 11.05 -12.18
CA MET A 75 -9.04 11.96 -11.09
C MET A 75 -9.89 11.23 -10.04
N VAL A 76 -9.47 11.30 -8.77
CA VAL A 76 -10.24 10.78 -7.64
C VAL A 76 -10.54 11.92 -6.67
N GLY A 77 -11.78 12.40 -6.71
CA GLY A 77 -12.18 13.60 -6.01
C GLY A 77 -11.42 14.81 -6.54
N ARG A 78 -10.53 15.38 -5.73
CA ARG A 78 -9.72 16.56 -6.07
C ARG A 78 -8.26 16.24 -6.40
N PHE A 79 -7.89 14.97 -6.42
CA PHE A 79 -6.51 14.54 -6.61
C PHE A 79 -6.36 13.93 -8.00
N GLY A 80 -5.37 14.40 -8.76
CA GLY A 80 -4.87 13.70 -9.93
C GLY A 80 -4.01 12.53 -9.48
N VAL A 81 -4.20 11.38 -10.15
CA VAL A 81 -3.51 10.13 -9.86
C VAL A 81 -2.41 9.92 -10.90
N ASP A 82 -1.18 9.79 -10.44
CA ASP A 82 -0.05 9.27 -11.19
C ASP A 82 -0.01 7.74 -11.02
N VAL A 83 -0.65 7.07 -11.98
CA VAL A 83 -0.73 5.61 -12.04
C VAL A 83 0.67 4.99 -12.20
N MET A 84 1.59 5.67 -12.90
CA MET A 84 2.94 5.18 -13.10
C MET A 84 3.73 5.18 -11.79
N ALA A 85 3.60 6.22 -10.97
CA ALA A 85 4.23 6.24 -9.65
C ALA A 85 3.76 5.09 -8.74
N LEU A 86 2.46 4.75 -8.79
CA LEU A 86 1.92 3.60 -8.09
C LEU A 86 2.50 2.27 -8.61
N GLU A 87 2.67 2.14 -9.92
CA GLU A 87 3.22 0.93 -10.52
C GLU A 87 4.72 0.75 -10.25
N GLU A 88 5.50 1.84 -10.35
CA GLU A 88 6.95 1.80 -10.14
C GLU A 88 7.32 1.50 -8.69
N VAL A 89 6.53 1.95 -7.72
CA VAL A 89 6.80 1.74 -6.30
C VAL A 89 5.89 0.66 -5.71
N GLY A 90 4.57 0.86 -5.75
CA GLY A 90 3.59 -0.01 -5.10
C GLY A 90 3.53 -1.41 -5.70
N VAL A 91 3.34 -1.51 -7.02
CA VAL A 91 3.26 -2.82 -7.70
C VAL A 91 4.57 -3.60 -7.56
N ARG A 92 5.72 -2.94 -7.73
CA ARG A 92 7.02 -3.58 -7.51
C ARG A 92 7.21 -4.04 -6.08
N ALA A 93 6.75 -3.26 -5.10
CA ALA A 93 6.82 -3.64 -3.69
C ALA A 93 5.98 -4.88 -3.39
N LEU A 94 4.76 -4.97 -3.93
CA LEU A 94 3.89 -6.14 -3.78
C LEU A 94 4.51 -7.39 -4.41
N LYS A 95 5.01 -7.30 -5.66
CA LYS A 95 5.67 -8.42 -6.33
C LYS A 95 6.89 -8.91 -5.55
N HIS A 96 7.72 -7.97 -5.08
CA HIS A 96 8.88 -8.31 -4.27
C HIS A 96 8.48 -9.01 -2.97
N ALA A 97 7.44 -8.54 -2.27
CA ALA A 97 6.95 -9.14 -1.04
C ALA A 97 6.43 -10.57 -1.26
N THR A 98 5.60 -10.75 -2.30
CA THR A 98 5.05 -12.06 -2.70
C THR A 98 6.15 -13.10 -2.86
N GLU A 99 7.31 -12.74 -3.40
CA GLU A 99 8.43 -13.65 -3.59
C GLU A 99 9.36 -13.74 -2.36
N ASN A 100 9.70 -12.61 -1.74
CA ASN A 100 10.92 -12.50 -0.92
C ASN A 100 10.69 -12.20 0.56
N THR A 101 9.45 -12.10 1.04
CA THR A 101 9.13 -11.78 2.44
C THR A 101 8.29 -12.87 3.11
N ASP A 102 8.23 -12.87 4.44
CA ASP A 102 7.42 -13.80 5.21
C ASP A 102 5.97 -13.29 5.34
N VAL A 103 5.78 -11.97 5.45
CA VAL A 103 4.47 -11.31 5.53
C VAL A 103 4.34 -10.23 4.46
N ILE A 104 3.17 -10.16 3.83
CA ILE A 104 2.81 -9.15 2.84
C ILE A 104 1.90 -8.11 3.51
N VAL A 105 2.17 -6.82 3.31
CA VAL A 105 1.33 -5.73 3.79
C VAL A 105 0.87 -4.82 2.66
N ILE A 106 -0.41 -4.42 2.68
CA ILE A 106 -1.00 -3.53 1.68
C ILE A 106 -1.86 -2.46 2.36
N ASP A 107 -1.41 -1.20 2.34
CA ASP A 107 -2.19 -0.05 2.81
C ASP A 107 -2.27 1.01 1.71
N GLU A 108 -3.39 1.29 1.04
CA GLU A 108 -4.75 0.75 1.11
C GLU A 108 -5.13 0.17 -0.29
N VAL A 109 -6.15 -0.69 -0.37
CA VAL A 109 -6.77 -1.05 -1.67
C VAL A 109 -8.01 -0.18 -1.86
N GLY A 110 -7.78 1.06 -2.30
CA GLY A 110 -8.79 2.10 -2.40
C GLY A 110 -9.12 2.49 -3.84
N LYS A 111 -9.96 3.52 -3.97
CA LYS A 111 -10.39 4.05 -5.28
C LYS A 111 -9.25 4.60 -6.14
N MET A 112 -8.15 5.05 -5.53
CA MET A 112 -7.02 5.60 -6.29
C MET A 112 -6.15 4.50 -6.87
N GLU A 113 -5.94 3.44 -6.09
CA GLU A 113 -5.01 2.37 -6.40
C GLU A 113 -5.59 1.41 -7.45
N VAL A 114 -6.91 1.16 -7.42
CA VAL A 114 -7.59 0.32 -8.40
C VAL A 114 -7.68 0.93 -9.81
N GLU A 115 -7.28 2.19 -9.98
CA GLU A 115 -7.12 2.79 -11.33
C GLU A 115 -5.94 2.19 -12.09
N SER A 116 -5.01 1.49 -11.40
CA SER A 116 -3.98 0.67 -12.05
C SER A 116 -4.46 -0.79 -12.19
N PRO A 117 -4.63 -1.30 -13.42
CA PRO A 117 -4.88 -2.73 -13.64
C PRO A 117 -3.72 -3.61 -13.13
N ASN A 118 -2.48 -3.11 -13.21
CA ASN A 118 -1.29 -3.80 -12.72
C ASN A 118 -1.30 -3.93 -11.19
N PHE A 119 -1.80 -2.91 -10.48
CA PHE A 119 -2.03 -2.99 -9.03
C PHE A 119 -3.07 -4.04 -8.68
N ILE A 120 -4.21 -4.06 -9.38
CA ILE A 120 -5.25 -5.09 -9.16
C ILE A 120 -4.67 -6.50 -9.36
N ALA A 121 -3.88 -6.70 -10.42
CA ALA A 121 -3.23 -7.99 -10.68
C ALA A 121 -2.26 -8.38 -9.56
N ALA A 122 -1.40 -7.46 -9.12
CA ALA A 122 -0.44 -7.73 -8.04
C ALA A 122 -1.12 -8.02 -6.69
N VAL A 123 -2.23 -7.34 -6.36
CA VAL A 123 -3.03 -7.65 -5.16
C VAL A 123 -3.62 -9.05 -5.24
N LYS A 124 -4.13 -9.46 -6.41
CA LYS A 124 -4.64 -10.84 -6.61
C LYS A 124 -3.54 -11.88 -6.44
N GLU A 125 -2.37 -11.66 -7.05
CA GLU A 125 -1.21 -12.53 -6.87
C GLU A 125 -0.81 -12.65 -5.39
N ALA A 126 -0.80 -11.54 -4.64
CA ALA A 126 -0.50 -11.54 -3.21
C ALA A 126 -1.57 -12.25 -2.35
N LEU A 127 -2.85 -12.18 -2.75
CA LEU A 127 -3.93 -12.91 -2.10
C LEU A 127 -3.86 -14.41 -2.34
N ASP A 128 -3.43 -14.83 -3.53
CA ASP A 128 -3.27 -16.24 -3.91
C ASP A 128 -1.98 -16.87 -3.37
N ALA A 129 -0.99 -16.04 -2.99
CA ALA A 129 0.25 -16.51 -2.37
C ALA A 129 -0.01 -17.21 -1.02
N ASP A 130 0.72 -18.30 -0.76
CA ASP A 130 0.70 -19.02 0.52
C ASP A 130 1.56 -18.31 1.58
N LYS A 131 1.23 -17.05 1.86
CA LYS A 131 1.86 -16.18 2.87
C LYS A 131 0.82 -15.39 3.65
N PRO A 132 1.05 -15.11 4.94
CA PRO A 132 0.26 -14.13 5.68
C PRO A 132 0.17 -12.79 4.95
N LEU A 133 -1.03 -12.22 4.88
CA LEU A 133 -1.29 -10.91 4.30
C LEU A 133 -2.14 -10.06 5.24
N ILE A 134 -1.79 -8.79 5.36
CA ILE A 134 -2.52 -7.78 6.12
C ILE A 134 -2.84 -6.59 5.22
#